data_AF-A0A8T2NCU5-F1
#
_entry.id   AF-A0A8T2NCU5-F1
#
_cell.length_a   1.000
_cell.length_b   1.000
_cell.length_c   1.000
_cell.angle_alpha   90.00
_cell.angle_beta   90.00
_cell.angle_gamma   90.00
#
_symmetry.space_group_name_H-M   'P 1'
#
loop_
_entity.id
_entity.type
_entity.pdbx_description
1 polymer ?
#
loop_
_entity_poly.entity_id
_entity_poly.type
_entity_poly.pdbx_seq_one_letter_code
_entity_poly.pdbx_strand_id
1 'polypeptide(L)'
;MAASIWVSSVLRITLRGPSPALALAGGRQLSHLARPAGTCQALAQITNTTVTTPITALSSQQIRHNSFFNKLTADQLWRGVLAESGAGARKGRGKRTKRKMKKDLNRGQFIGEGRGGFLWPGLNVPLVSGTVQSISKRDTVQQEEMQANRMRQRDEWDRLRKARVKRERGWTGRSWGGISLGPPDPGPNG
;
A
#
# COMPACT_ATOMS: atom_id res chain seq x y z
N MET A 1 -6.67 17.23 -22.64
CA MET A 1 -6.70 15.77 -22.85
C MET A 1 -6.59 15.08 -21.50
N ALA A 2 -7.72 14.70 -20.90
CA ALA A 2 -7.78 14.11 -19.56
C ALA A 2 -7.80 12.57 -19.67
N ALA A 3 -6.81 11.91 -19.06
CA ALA A 3 -6.74 10.45 -19.03
C ALA A 3 -7.50 9.93 -17.79
N SER A 4 -8.67 9.36 -18.01
CA SER A 4 -9.47 8.65 -17.02
C SER A 4 -8.84 7.28 -16.76
N ILE A 5 -8.20 7.10 -15.60
CA ILE A 5 -7.69 5.79 -15.18
C ILE A 5 -8.88 5.01 -14.61
N TRP A 6 -9.47 4.14 -15.43
CA TRP A 6 -10.38 3.10 -14.97
C TRP A 6 -9.59 2.10 -14.12
N VAL A 7 -9.85 2.06 -12.81
CA VAL A 7 -9.36 0.97 -11.95
C VAL A 7 -10.32 -0.20 -12.10
N SER A 8 -10.14 -0.94 -13.20
CA SER A 8 -10.78 -2.23 -13.42
C SER A 8 -10.23 -3.20 -12.39
N SER A 9 -11.05 -3.57 -11.39
CA SER A 9 -10.70 -4.65 -10.47
C SER A 9 -10.75 -5.97 -11.24
N VAL A 10 -9.58 -6.44 -11.69
CA VAL A 10 -9.45 -7.73 -12.37
C VAL A 10 -9.76 -8.82 -11.36
N LEU A 11 -10.94 -9.42 -11.49
CA LEU A 11 -11.34 -10.61 -10.76
C LEU A 11 -10.49 -11.78 -11.28
N ARG A 12 -9.38 -12.10 -10.59
CA ARG A 12 -8.60 -13.31 -10.91
C ARG A 12 -9.33 -14.52 -10.32
N ILE A 13 -10.14 -15.17 -11.15
CA ILE A 13 -10.69 -16.49 -10.86
C ILE A 13 -9.56 -17.50 -11.13
N THR A 14 -8.96 -18.05 -10.08
CA THR A 14 -8.06 -19.20 -10.22
C THR A 14 -8.89 -20.47 -10.22
N LEU A 15 -9.20 -20.99 -11.40
CA LEU A 15 -9.72 -22.35 -11.56
C LEU A 15 -8.58 -23.34 -11.34
N ARG A 16 -8.54 -23.98 -10.17
CA ARG A 16 -7.62 -25.09 -9.91
C ARG A 16 -8.23 -26.36 -10.51
N GLY A 17 -7.91 -26.63 -11.78
CA GLY A 17 -8.18 -27.92 -12.40
C GLY A 17 -7.24 -29.02 -11.87
N PRO A 18 -7.65 -30.30 -11.89
CA PRO A 18 -6.75 -31.41 -11.60
C PRO A 18 -5.65 -31.48 -12.67
N SER A 19 -4.41 -31.66 -12.23
CA SER A 19 -3.22 -31.67 -13.08
C SER A 19 -3.26 -32.81 -14.12
N PRO A 20 -3.14 -32.54 -15.43
CA PRO A 20 -2.86 -33.59 -16.39
C PRO A 20 -1.39 -34.01 -16.26
N ALA A 21 -1.17 -35.29 -16.00
CA ALA A 21 0.15 -35.91 -16.07
C ALA A 21 0.65 -35.83 -17.52
N LEU A 22 1.61 -34.94 -17.76
CA LEU A 22 2.25 -34.75 -19.05
C LEU A 22 3.40 -35.75 -19.17
N ALA A 23 3.19 -36.77 -20.01
CA ALA A 23 4.21 -37.70 -20.44
C ALA A 23 5.27 -36.95 -21.26
N LEU A 24 6.49 -36.91 -20.74
CA LEU A 24 7.69 -36.54 -21.48
C LEU A 24 8.66 -37.71 -21.45
N ALA A 25 9.11 -38.04 -22.64
CA ALA A 25 10.03 -39.11 -22.97
C ALA A 25 11.42 -38.92 -22.35
N GLY A 26 12.05 -40.06 -22.05
CA GLY A 26 13.50 -40.23 -22.14
C GLY A 26 14.34 -39.68 -20.98
N GLY A 27 14.82 -40.57 -20.11
CA GLY A 27 15.94 -40.25 -19.22
C GLY A 27 16.02 -41.09 -17.94
N ARG A 28 16.44 -42.35 -18.08
CA ARG A 28 17.12 -43.22 -17.09
C ARG A 28 16.92 -42.90 -15.58
N GLN A 29 16.14 -43.73 -14.89
CA GLN A 29 16.28 -43.90 -13.43
C GLN A 29 17.10 -45.15 -13.08
N LEU A 30 18.15 -44.91 -12.29
CA LEU A 30 18.57 -45.59 -11.06
C LEU A 30 18.64 -47.12 -11.03
N SER A 31 19.86 -47.64 -10.88
CA SER A 31 20.10 -48.96 -10.32
C SER A 31 19.97 -48.90 -8.79
N HIS A 32 19.07 -49.69 -8.22
CA HIS A 32 19.40 -50.90 -7.45
C HIS A 32 18.18 -51.36 -6.62
N LEU A 33 17.73 -52.59 -6.96
CA LEU A 33 17.28 -53.67 -6.06
C LEU A 33 16.05 -53.39 -5.15
N ALA A 34 15.01 -54.21 -5.05
CA ALA A 34 14.78 -55.57 -5.50
C ALA A 34 13.26 -55.88 -5.49
N ARG A 35 12.91 -56.81 -6.38
CA ARG A 35 11.77 -57.75 -6.50
C ARG A 35 11.31 -58.42 -5.18
N PRO A 36 10.29 -59.33 -5.16
CA PRO A 36 9.25 -59.67 -6.16
C PRO A 36 7.84 -59.94 -5.57
N ALA A 37 6.81 -59.96 -6.42
CA ALA A 37 5.70 -60.93 -6.48
C ALA A 37 4.78 -60.42 -7.61
N GLY A 38 4.33 -61.17 -8.60
CA GLY A 38 4.00 -62.59 -8.62
C GLY A 38 2.61 -62.67 -9.25
N THR A 39 2.58 -62.87 -10.58
CA THR A 39 1.52 -63.53 -11.37
C THR A 39 0.07 -63.07 -11.24
N CYS A 40 -0.53 -62.63 -12.35
CA CYS A 40 -1.51 -63.42 -13.13
C CYS A 40 -2.22 -62.51 -14.15
N GLN A 41 -2.27 -62.99 -15.40
CA GLN A 41 -2.96 -62.39 -16.54
C GLN A 41 -4.47 -62.57 -16.38
N ALA A 42 -5.28 -61.63 -16.88
CA ALA A 42 -6.50 -61.98 -17.62
C ALA A 42 -7.12 -60.76 -18.32
N LEU A 43 -7.69 -61.07 -19.49
CA LEU A 43 -8.29 -60.23 -20.50
C LEU A 43 -9.67 -59.65 -20.10
N ALA A 44 -9.88 -58.41 -20.55
CA ALA A 44 -11.02 -57.92 -21.34
C ALA A 44 -12.48 -57.96 -20.82
N GLN A 45 -13.20 -56.95 -21.34
CA GLN A 45 -14.65 -56.86 -21.58
C GLN A 45 -15.53 -56.15 -20.54
N ILE A 46 -15.68 -54.85 -20.80
CA ILE A 46 -16.94 -54.09 -20.97
C ILE A 46 -18.21 -54.76 -20.43
N THR A 47 -18.83 -54.16 -19.42
CA THR A 47 -20.30 -54.03 -19.32
C THR A 47 -20.72 -52.79 -18.52
N ASN A 48 -21.56 -51.99 -19.19
CA ASN A 48 -22.52 -50.96 -18.78
C ASN A 48 -22.67 -50.63 -17.28
N THR A 49 -22.38 -49.38 -16.90
CA THR A 49 -23.07 -48.70 -15.80
C THR A 49 -23.22 -47.20 -16.10
N THR A 50 -24.42 -46.68 -15.84
CA THR A 50 -24.86 -45.29 -15.98
C THR A 50 -23.95 -44.33 -15.23
N VAL A 51 -23.29 -43.44 -15.97
CA VAL A 51 -22.48 -42.35 -15.41
C VAL A 51 -23.42 -41.24 -14.94
N THR A 52 -23.89 -41.32 -13.69
CA THR A 52 -24.37 -40.15 -12.97
C THR A 52 -23.17 -39.23 -12.79
N THR A 53 -23.07 -38.18 -13.61
CA THR A 53 -22.04 -37.16 -13.46
C THR A 53 -22.23 -36.48 -12.10
N PRO A 54 -21.26 -36.55 -11.17
CA PRO A 54 -21.34 -35.72 -9.99
C PRO A 54 -21.14 -34.29 -10.50
N ILE A 55 -22.20 -33.47 -10.41
CA ILE A 55 -22.10 -32.02 -10.53
C ILE A 55 -21.08 -31.61 -9.47
N THR A 56 -19.84 -31.47 -9.90
CA THR A 56 -18.74 -31.04 -9.05
C THR A 56 -19.02 -29.58 -8.84
N ALA A 57 -19.65 -29.24 -7.71
CA ALA A 57 -19.90 -27.87 -7.34
C ALA A 57 -18.56 -27.14 -7.39
N LEU A 58 -18.37 -26.32 -8.42
CA LEU A 58 -17.24 -25.41 -8.55
C LEU A 58 -17.38 -24.40 -7.40
N SER A 59 -16.85 -24.75 -6.23
CA SER A 59 -16.69 -23.81 -5.12
C SER A 59 -15.64 -22.78 -5.55
N SER A 60 -16.09 -21.75 -6.23
CA SER A 60 -15.31 -20.56 -6.53
C SER A 60 -15.00 -19.85 -5.22
N GLN A 61 -13.84 -20.15 -4.63
CA GLN A 61 -13.35 -19.39 -3.48
C GLN A 61 -12.80 -18.05 -3.97
N GLN A 62 -13.50 -16.98 -3.61
CA GLN A 62 -13.04 -15.63 -3.89
C GLN A 62 -11.82 -15.29 -3.01
N ILE A 63 -10.61 -15.47 -3.53
CA ILE A 63 -9.38 -15.03 -2.86
C ILE A 63 -9.24 -13.51 -3.04
N ARG A 64 -9.36 -12.76 -1.94
CA ARG A 64 -9.09 -11.32 -1.91
C ARG A 64 -7.77 -11.06 -1.19
N HIS A 65 -6.76 -10.60 -1.92
CA HIS A 65 -5.47 -10.21 -1.32
C HIS A 65 -5.52 -8.89 -0.53
N ASN A 66 -6.59 -8.11 -0.68
CA ASN A 66 -6.81 -6.87 0.04
C ASN A 66 -8.15 -6.94 0.78
N SER A 67 -8.08 -6.73 2.09
CA SER A 67 -9.23 -6.74 3.00
C SER A 67 -9.10 -5.55 3.95
N PHE A 68 -10.21 -5.15 4.56
CA PHE A 68 -10.20 -4.17 5.65
C PHE A 68 -9.28 -4.63 6.80
N PHE A 69 -9.32 -5.91 7.15
CA PHE A 69 -8.52 -6.49 8.23
C PHE A 69 -7.00 -6.55 7.94
N ASN A 70 -6.59 -6.42 6.67
CA ASN A 70 -5.17 -6.46 6.28
C ASN A 70 -4.53 -5.05 6.23
N LYS A 71 -5.24 -4.00 6.68
CA LYS A 71 -4.73 -2.63 6.67
C LYS A 71 -3.93 -2.36 7.94
N LEU A 72 -2.77 -1.70 7.78
CA LEU A 72 -1.89 -1.31 8.87
C LEU A 72 -2.03 0.17 9.20
N THR A 73 -1.61 0.56 10.40
CA THR A 73 -1.57 1.96 10.80
C THR A 73 -0.50 2.72 10.02
N ALA A 74 -0.66 4.04 9.89
CA ALA A 74 0.30 4.89 9.18
C ALA A 74 1.73 4.76 9.73
N ASP A 75 1.88 4.61 11.05
CA ASP A 75 3.20 4.45 11.67
C ASP A 75 3.87 3.12 11.32
N GLN A 76 3.11 2.03 11.27
CA GLN A 76 3.64 0.73 10.84
C GLN A 76 4.09 0.79 9.37
N LEU A 77 3.29 1.43 8.50
CA LEU A 77 3.63 1.63 7.09
C LEU A 77 4.90 2.49 6.94
N TRP A 78 4.95 3.65 7.61
CA TRP A 78 6.11 4.54 7.52
C TRP A 78 7.37 3.93 8.12
N ARG A 79 7.27 3.15 9.20
CA ARG A 79 8.39 2.41 9.77
C ARG A 79 9.01 1.45 8.75
N GLY A 80 8.18 0.71 8.01
CA GLY A 80 8.65 -0.17 6.93
C GLY A 80 9.26 0.59 5.75
N VAL A 81 8.63 1.69 5.33
CA VAL A 81 9.08 2.49 4.17
C VAL A 81 10.41 3.21 4.43
N LEU A 82 10.62 3.72 5.64
CA LEU A 82 11.83 4.46 6.01
C LEU A 82 13.01 3.53 6.36
N ALA A 83 12.72 2.33 6.89
CA ALA A 83 13.71 1.30 7.21
C ALA A 83 14.91 1.80 8.05
N GLU A 84 14.66 2.71 9.00
CA GLU A 84 15.72 3.42 9.73
C GLU A 84 16.53 2.49 10.65
N SER A 85 15.90 1.44 11.19
CA SER A 85 16.52 0.50 12.14
C SER A 85 17.18 -0.73 11.49
N GLY A 86 17.50 -0.69 10.20
CA GLY A 86 18.09 -1.83 9.47
C GLY A 86 19.59 -2.03 9.72
N ALA A 87 20.09 -3.26 9.50
CA ALA A 87 21.52 -3.57 9.58
C ALA A 87 22.40 -2.70 8.65
N GLY A 88 21.84 -2.30 7.49
CA GLY A 88 22.52 -1.41 6.55
C GLY A 88 22.72 0.02 7.07
N ALA A 89 21.82 0.51 7.93
CA ALA A 89 21.96 1.83 8.55
C ALA A 89 23.10 1.84 9.58
N ARG A 90 23.24 0.75 10.36
CA ARG A 90 24.28 0.62 11.41
C ARG A 90 25.70 0.59 10.84
N LYS A 91 25.90 -0.07 9.69
CA LYS A 91 27.22 -0.23 9.05
C LYS A 91 27.48 0.74 7.89
N GLY A 92 26.67 1.79 7.74
CA GLY A 92 26.86 2.81 6.69
C GLY A 92 26.75 2.31 5.26
N ARG A 93 26.07 1.17 5.01
CA ARG A 93 25.97 0.56 3.67
C ARG A 93 25.03 1.31 2.72
N GLY A 94 24.16 2.16 3.26
CA GLY A 94 23.16 2.91 2.49
C GLY A 94 23.68 4.26 1.98
N LYS A 95 23.53 4.52 0.67
CA LYS A 95 23.79 5.84 0.08
C LYS A 95 22.76 6.87 0.58
N ARG A 96 23.22 8.04 1.03
CA ARG A 96 22.35 9.09 1.61
C ARG A 96 21.73 10.05 0.59
N THR A 97 22.08 9.95 -0.70
CA THR A 97 21.66 10.90 -1.74
C THR A 97 20.14 10.95 -1.96
N LYS A 98 19.45 9.81 -1.89
CA LYS A 98 17.99 9.69 -2.12
C LYS A 98 17.28 9.12 -0.88
N ARG A 99 17.52 9.70 0.30
CA ARG A 99 16.84 9.27 1.53
C ARG A 99 15.34 9.60 1.45
N LYS A 100 14.49 8.63 1.78
CA LYS A 100 13.04 8.82 1.91
C LYS A 100 12.72 9.62 3.18
N MET A 101 11.70 10.47 3.12
CA MET A 101 11.27 11.31 4.24
C MET A 101 9.83 10.97 4.64
N LYS A 102 9.54 10.92 5.95
CA LYS A 102 8.18 10.71 6.46
C LYS A 102 7.31 11.90 6.06
N LYS A 103 6.14 11.63 5.48
CA LYS A 103 5.11 12.65 5.25
C LYS A 103 3.88 12.29 6.07
N ASP A 104 3.48 13.20 6.94
CA ASP A 104 2.20 13.07 7.63
C ASP A 104 1.07 13.35 6.63
N LEU A 105 0.18 12.36 6.48
CA LEU A 105 -0.94 12.41 5.55
C LEU A 105 -2.20 12.99 6.21
N ASN A 106 -2.27 13.03 7.54
CA ASN A 106 -3.42 13.55 8.28
C ASN A 106 -3.43 15.09 8.31
N ARG A 107 -2.26 15.71 8.14
CA ARG A 107 -2.13 17.17 8.12
C ARG A 107 -2.88 17.77 6.93
N GLY A 108 -3.76 18.73 7.21
CA GLY A 108 -4.58 19.41 6.21
C GLY A 108 -5.85 18.65 5.80
N GLN A 109 -6.20 17.57 6.52
CA GLN A 109 -7.50 16.93 6.41
C GLN A 109 -8.40 17.42 7.55
N PHE A 110 -9.57 17.95 7.21
CA PHE A 110 -10.60 18.32 8.18
C PHE A 110 -11.57 17.15 8.38
N ILE A 111 -12.01 16.94 9.61
CA ILE A 111 -12.94 15.85 9.94
C ILE A 111 -14.28 16.13 9.27
N GLY A 112 -14.87 15.11 8.65
CA GLY A 112 -16.15 15.18 7.94
C GLY A 112 -16.03 15.64 6.48
N GLU A 113 -14.89 16.18 6.05
CA GLU A 113 -14.64 16.49 4.64
C GLU A 113 -14.34 15.24 3.82
N GLY A 114 -15.08 15.05 2.74
CA GLY A 114 -14.94 13.88 1.87
C GLY A 114 -15.09 14.23 0.39
N ARG A 115 -14.78 13.27 -0.48
CA ARG A 115 -14.95 13.44 -1.94
C ARG A 115 -16.41 13.69 -2.33
N GLY A 116 -17.36 13.16 -1.55
CA GLY A 116 -18.80 13.32 -1.77
C GLY A 116 -19.34 14.74 -1.51
N GLY A 117 -18.55 15.64 -0.90
CA GLY A 117 -18.95 17.03 -0.68
C GLY A 117 -20.15 17.20 0.27
N PHE A 118 -20.35 16.27 1.20
CA PHE A 118 -21.43 16.36 2.20
C PHE A 118 -21.11 17.41 3.26
N LEU A 119 -22.17 18.11 3.66
CA LEU A 119 -22.20 19.12 4.69
C LEU A 119 -22.87 18.52 5.92
N TRP A 120 -22.07 18.26 6.95
CA TRP A 120 -22.50 17.67 8.21
C TRP A 120 -22.64 18.77 9.28
N PRO A 121 -23.87 19.15 9.68
CA PRO A 121 -24.09 20.12 10.75
C PRO A 121 -23.43 19.65 12.05
N GLY A 122 -22.65 20.53 12.69
CA GLY A 122 -21.89 20.21 13.90
C GLY A 122 -20.52 19.56 13.67
N LEU A 123 -20.13 19.29 12.42
CA LEU A 123 -18.81 18.72 12.07
C LEU A 123 -18.06 19.59 11.03
N ASN A 124 -18.60 19.70 9.82
CA ASN A 124 -18.03 20.55 8.75
C ASN A 124 -18.61 21.96 8.76
N VAL A 125 -19.86 22.08 9.19
CA VAL A 125 -20.68 23.31 9.11
C VAL A 125 -21.22 23.61 10.50
N PRO A 126 -21.37 24.88 10.89
CA PRO A 126 -22.05 25.24 12.12
C PRO A 126 -23.46 24.64 12.22
N LEU A 127 -23.87 24.27 13.44
CA LEU A 127 -25.17 23.66 13.70
C LEU A 127 -26.34 24.61 13.41
N VAL A 128 -26.15 25.90 13.68
CA VAL A 128 -27.16 26.95 13.50
C VAL A 128 -26.57 28.08 12.67
N SER A 129 -27.27 28.46 11.60
CA SER A 129 -27.00 29.68 10.85
C SER A 129 -28.34 30.36 10.56
N GLY A 130 -29.00 30.79 11.64
CA GLY A 130 -30.39 31.26 11.64
C GLY A 130 -31.40 30.18 12.03
N THR A 131 -31.37 29.04 11.33
CA THR A 131 -32.18 27.84 11.62
C THR A 131 -31.27 26.62 11.78
N VAL A 132 -31.76 25.56 12.45
CA VAL A 132 -31.04 24.27 12.53
C VAL A 132 -30.76 23.77 11.12
N GLN A 133 -29.49 23.63 10.77
CA GLN A 133 -29.12 23.17 9.43
C GLN A 133 -29.41 21.68 9.26
N SER A 134 -29.91 21.29 8.10
CA SER A 134 -30.06 19.89 7.69
C SER A 134 -28.83 19.42 6.92
N ILE A 135 -28.70 18.09 6.77
CA ILE A 135 -27.64 17.49 5.97
C ILE A 135 -27.82 17.93 4.52
N SER A 136 -26.80 18.56 3.96
CA SER A 136 -26.80 19.06 2.59
C SER A 136 -25.55 18.59 1.84
N LYS A 137 -25.49 18.87 0.54
CA LYS A 137 -24.35 18.53 -0.31
C LYS A 137 -23.92 19.77 -1.08
N ARG A 138 -22.62 20.00 -1.21
CA ARG A 138 -22.07 21.07 -2.03
C ARG A 138 -22.31 20.82 -3.51
N ASP A 139 -22.35 21.92 -4.25
CA ASP A 139 -22.27 21.89 -5.70
C ASP A 139 -20.95 21.30 -6.17
N THR A 140 -20.97 20.68 -7.36
CA THR A 140 -19.79 20.05 -7.95
C THR A 140 -18.67 21.06 -8.18
N VAL A 141 -19.01 22.27 -8.65
CA VAL A 141 -18.05 23.36 -8.90
C VAL A 141 -17.35 23.78 -7.60
N GLN A 142 -18.11 24.04 -6.55
CA GLN A 142 -17.56 24.41 -5.23
C GLN A 142 -16.68 23.30 -4.65
N GLN A 143 -17.07 22.04 -4.87
CA GLN A 143 -16.32 20.88 -4.40
C GLN A 143 -14.99 20.69 -5.16
N GLU A 144 -14.95 21.00 -6.46
CA GLU A 144 -13.74 20.99 -7.27
C GLU A 144 -12.79 22.12 -6.88
N GLU A 145 -13.33 23.34 -6.65
CA GLU A 145 -12.56 24.47 -6.16
C GLU A 145 -11.91 24.17 -4.80
N MET A 146 -12.66 23.56 -3.88
CA MET A 146 -12.10 23.13 -2.60
C MET A 146 -10.96 22.10 -2.78
N GLN A 147 -11.14 21.11 -3.66
CA GLN A 147 -10.10 20.12 -3.94
C GLN A 147 -8.85 20.76 -4.55
N ALA A 148 -9.04 21.71 -5.47
CA ALA A 148 -7.96 22.48 -6.06
C ALA A 148 -7.23 23.31 -5.01
N ASN A 149 -7.95 23.98 -4.11
CA ASN A 149 -7.37 24.75 -3.01
C ASN A 149 -6.59 23.84 -2.05
N ARG A 150 -7.11 22.65 -1.72
CA ARG A 150 -6.38 21.65 -0.92
C ARG A 150 -5.08 21.22 -1.60
N MET A 151 -5.10 21.03 -2.92
CA MET A 151 -3.91 20.68 -3.69
C MET A 151 -2.88 21.82 -3.69
N ARG A 152 -3.33 23.07 -3.89
CA ARG A 152 -2.47 24.26 -3.81
C ARG A 152 -1.79 24.36 -2.45
N GLN A 153 -2.55 24.26 -1.36
CA GLN A 153 -1.99 24.27 0.00
C GLN A 153 -0.95 23.17 0.19
N ARG A 154 -1.20 21.95 -0.29
CA ARG A 154 -0.24 20.84 -0.20
C ARG A 154 1.06 21.17 -0.93
N ASP A 155 0.97 21.74 -2.12
CA ASP A 155 2.13 22.05 -2.95
C ASP A 155 2.92 23.24 -2.38
N GLU A 156 2.24 24.24 -1.81
CA GLU A 156 2.85 25.33 -1.05
C GLU A 156 3.60 24.80 0.19
N TRP A 157 2.98 23.92 0.96
CA TRP A 157 3.62 23.27 2.11
C TRP A 157 4.87 22.48 1.70
N ASP A 158 4.79 21.74 0.60
CA ASP A 158 5.94 21.00 0.08
C ASP A 158 7.03 21.93 -0.46
N ARG A 159 6.67 23.07 -1.05
CA ARG A 159 7.61 24.11 -1.51
C ARG A 159 8.36 24.73 -0.33
N LEU A 160 7.64 25.15 0.71
CA LEU A 160 8.21 25.71 1.93
C LEU A 160 9.14 24.72 2.62
N ARG A 161 8.76 23.44 2.69
CA ARG A 161 9.62 22.38 3.26
C ARG A 161 10.89 22.14 2.46
N LYS A 162 10.86 22.32 1.13
CA LYS A 162 12.04 22.14 0.26
C LYS A 162 12.96 23.35 0.25
N ALA A 163 12.43 24.54 0.53
CA ALA A 163 13.21 25.77 0.63
C ALA A 163 14.23 25.64 1.78
N ARG A 164 15.51 25.84 1.46
CA ARG A 164 16.58 25.86 2.45
C ARG A 164 16.89 27.31 2.83
N VAL A 165 16.94 27.57 4.14
CA VAL A 165 17.42 28.86 4.66
C VAL A 165 18.92 28.96 4.38
N LYS A 166 19.36 30.12 3.87
CA LYS A 166 20.79 30.40 3.69
C LYS A 166 21.42 30.58 5.06
N ARG A 167 22.46 29.80 5.35
CA ARG A 167 23.23 29.87 6.59
C ARG A 167 24.49 30.70 6.37
N GLU A 168 24.89 31.47 7.37
CA GLU A 168 26.20 32.12 7.38
C GLU A 168 27.32 31.09 7.33
N ARG A 169 28.34 31.34 6.52
CA ARG A 169 29.50 30.48 6.34
C ARG A 169 30.58 30.90 7.33
N GLY A 170 31.26 29.92 7.94
CA GLY A 170 32.51 30.16 8.69
C GLY A 170 33.71 30.25 7.75
N TRP A 171 34.76 29.46 8.00
CA TRP A 171 35.94 29.46 7.14
C TRP A 171 35.67 28.90 5.74
N THR A 172 35.02 27.73 5.65
CA THR A 172 34.63 27.09 4.37
C THR A 172 33.19 26.62 4.36
N GLY A 173 32.59 26.45 3.17
CA GLY A 173 31.15 26.17 3.02
C GLY A 173 30.70 24.82 3.60
N ARG A 174 31.60 23.84 3.68
CA ARG A 174 31.32 22.49 4.23
C ARG A 174 31.91 22.27 5.62
N SER A 175 32.81 23.14 6.08
CA SER A 175 33.44 23.02 7.40
C SER A 175 32.56 23.60 8.50
N TRP A 176 32.77 23.11 9.72
CA TRP A 176 32.15 23.62 10.95
C TRP A 176 32.95 24.75 11.62
N GLY A 177 34.22 24.94 11.26
CA GLY A 177 35.08 25.96 11.85
C GLY A 177 34.64 27.39 11.52
N GLY A 178 34.64 28.27 12.53
CA GLY A 178 34.25 29.67 12.41
C GLY A 178 32.74 29.93 12.33
N ILE A 179 31.89 28.96 12.70
CA ILE A 179 30.43 29.13 12.78
C ILE A 179 30.03 29.38 14.24
N SER A 180 29.21 30.41 14.48
CA SER A 180 28.64 30.68 15.80
C SER A 180 27.57 29.64 16.16
N LEU A 181 27.67 29.08 17.37
CA LEU A 181 26.67 28.14 17.91
C LEU A 181 25.57 28.83 18.72
N GLY A 182 25.68 30.15 18.92
CA GLY A 182 24.84 30.92 19.82
C GLY A 182 25.43 31.03 21.22
N PRO A 183 24.71 31.69 22.15
CA PRO A 183 25.08 31.72 23.56
C PRO A 183 24.98 30.32 24.18
N PRO A 184 25.75 30.04 25.25
CA PRO A 184 25.60 28.79 25.99
C PRO A 184 24.20 28.70 26.62
N ASP A 185 23.70 27.48 26.79
CA ASP A 185 22.45 27.25 27.51
C ASP A 185 22.57 27.77 28.95
N PRO A 186 21.50 28.37 29.51
CA PRO A 186 21.52 28.89 30.86
C PRO A 186 21.78 27.77 31.86
N GLY A 187 22.65 28.05 32.83
CA GLY A 187 22.93 27.11 33.91
C GLY A 187 21.72 26.93 34.82
N PRO A 188 21.68 25.84 35.61
CA PRO A 188 20.62 25.63 36.59
C PRO A 188 20.55 26.75 37.65
N ASN A 189 21.61 27.55 37.81
CA ASN A 189 21.72 28.60 38.83
C ASN A 189 21.64 30.04 38.27
N GLY A 190 21.13 30.22 37.05
CA GLY A 190 21.15 31.51 36.36
C GLY A 190 22.55 31.89 35.89
#